data_AF-A0A223PIS7-F1
#
_entry.id   AF-A0A223PIS7-F1
#
_cell.length_a   1.000
_cell.length_b   1.000
_cell.length_c   1.000
_cell.angle_alpha   90.00
_cell.angle_beta   90.00
_cell.angle_gamma   90.00
#
_symmetry.space_group_name_H-M   'P 1'
#
loop_
_entity.id
_entity.type
_entity.pdbx_description
1 polymer ?
#
loop_
_entity_poly.entity_id
_entity_poly.type
_entity_poly.pdbx_seq_one_letter_code
_entity_poly.pdbx_strand_id
1 'polypeptide(L)'
;SVMYAYIDRKKKLPVTTLFRAIGFESDKDILEIFDLAEEVKVSKSGLKKVLGRKLAARVLNTWHEDFVDEDTGEVVSIERNEIVLDRDTILEKDHIEEIVDAGVKTILLHKEENQAGDYAIIHNTLQKDPTNSEKEAVEHIYRQLRNAEPPDEETARGIIDKLFFSDQRYNLGGVGRYRMNKKLGLNIDMDKQVLTKEDIITIIKYLIELINSKAEIDDIDHLSNRRVRTVGEQLAQQFGVGLARMARTIRERMNVRDNEVFTPIDLINAKTLSSVINSFFGTNQLSQFMDQTNPLAEITHKRRLSALGPGGLSRERAGFEVRDVHYTHYGRLCPIETPEGPNIGLISSLGVFAKVNSMGFLETPYRKVENGKVDINEFGYLSAEEEEGMKIAQANIPLKEDGTIDTEKVIAREEGDFPVVSPSEIQYTDVAPNQIASISASL
;
A
#
# COMPACT_ATOMS: atom_id res chain seq x y z
N SER A 1 16.92 14.97 7.79
CA SER A 1 16.63 13.54 7.53
C SER A 1 16.54 13.29 6.03
N VAL A 2 16.79 12.07 5.55
CA VAL A 2 16.74 11.71 4.12
C VAL A 2 15.79 10.55 3.92
N MET A 3 14.99 10.59 2.86
CA MET A 3 14.03 9.54 2.53
C MET A 3 14.61 8.57 1.49
N TYR A 4 14.46 7.27 1.76
CA TYR A 4 14.92 6.21 0.88
C TYR A 4 13.78 5.25 0.54
N ALA A 5 13.75 4.78 -0.71
CA ALA A 5 12.91 3.69 -1.18
C ALA A 5 13.71 2.38 -1.22
N TYR A 6 13.00 1.27 -0.97
CA TYR A 6 13.52 -0.08 -1.08
C TYR A 6 12.58 -0.89 -1.98
N ILE A 7 13.10 -1.34 -3.13
CA ILE A 7 12.35 -2.23 -4.04
C ILE A 7 12.76 -3.67 -3.73
N ASP A 8 11.78 -4.54 -3.45
CA ASP A 8 11.99 -5.95 -3.08
C ASP A 8 12.99 -6.18 -1.92
N ARG A 9 13.06 -5.25 -0.96
CA ARG A 9 14.01 -5.29 0.18
C ARG A 9 15.49 -5.36 -0.25
N LYS A 10 15.82 -4.83 -1.44
CA LYS A 10 17.19 -4.74 -1.94
C LYS A 10 17.92 -3.50 -1.39
N LYS A 11 18.76 -2.86 -2.21
CA LYS A 11 19.54 -1.69 -1.83
C LYS A 11 18.65 -0.45 -1.68
N LYS A 12 19.12 0.50 -0.87
CA LYS A 12 18.48 1.78 -0.64
C LYS A 12 18.64 2.69 -1.86
N LEU A 13 17.55 3.31 -2.28
CA LEU A 13 17.50 4.28 -3.37
C LEU A 13 16.95 5.60 -2.82
N PRO A 14 17.53 6.77 -3.13
CA PRO A 14 16.86 8.03 -2.84
C PRO A 14 15.47 8.06 -3.50
N VAL A 15 14.46 8.57 -2.80
CA VAL A 15 13.08 8.62 -3.33
C VAL A 15 12.99 9.50 -4.58
N THR A 16 13.84 10.51 -4.70
CA THR A 16 13.92 11.39 -5.88
C THR A 16 14.40 10.65 -7.12
N THR A 17 15.32 9.69 -6.97
CA THR A 17 15.72 8.80 -8.08
C THR A 17 14.54 7.97 -8.57
N LEU A 18 13.65 7.52 -7.66
CA LEU A 18 12.42 6.82 -8.03
C LEU A 18 11.45 7.74 -8.78
N PHE A 19 11.29 9.00 -8.35
CA PHE A 19 10.45 9.96 -9.07
C PHE A 19 10.93 10.20 -10.51
N ARG A 20 12.24 10.38 -10.71
CA ARG A 20 12.82 10.49 -12.07
C ARG A 20 12.53 9.29 -12.93
N ALA A 21 12.70 8.10 -12.37
CA ALA A 21 12.44 6.84 -13.08
C ALA A 21 10.96 6.60 -13.44
N ILE A 22 10.03 7.33 -12.82
CA ILE A 22 8.58 7.28 -13.10
C ILE A 22 8.17 8.39 -14.10
N GLY A 23 9.09 9.26 -14.51
CA GLY A 23 8.88 10.29 -15.52
C GLY A 23 8.77 11.72 -14.99
N PHE A 24 9.29 12.00 -13.79
CA PHE A 24 9.53 13.37 -13.30
C PHE A 24 10.99 13.72 -13.54
N GLU A 25 11.33 14.07 -14.77
CA GLU A 25 12.71 14.14 -15.27
C GLU A 25 13.54 15.20 -14.53
N SER A 26 12.96 16.38 -14.34
CA SER A 26 13.68 17.54 -13.85
C SER A 26 13.51 17.78 -12.35
N ASP A 27 14.48 18.47 -11.75
CA ASP A 27 14.37 18.97 -10.38
C ASP A 27 13.12 19.86 -10.22
N LYS A 28 12.74 20.56 -11.29
CA LYS A 28 11.55 21.41 -11.34
C LYS A 28 10.29 20.59 -11.07
N ASP A 29 10.10 19.50 -11.82
CA ASP A 29 8.89 18.69 -11.72
C ASP A 29 8.74 18.11 -10.31
N ILE A 30 9.84 17.64 -9.72
CA ILE A 30 9.84 17.09 -8.35
C ILE A 30 9.53 18.18 -7.32
N LEU A 31 10.10 19.38 -7.45
CA LEU A 31 9.87 20.48 -6.50
C LEU A 31 8.46 21.09 -6.63
N GLU A 32 7.89 21.12 -7.83
CA GLU A 32 6.52 21.58 -8.08
C GLU A 32 5.47 20.64 -7.48
N ILE A 33 5.70 19.33 -7.48
CA ILE A 33 4.80 18.35 -6.82
C ILE A 33 4.52 18.69 -5.35
N PHE A 34 5.53 19.24 -4.67
CA PHE A 34 5.49 19.61 -3.26
C PHE A 34 5.36 21.13 -3.02
N ASP A 35 5.23 21.93 -4.08
CA ASP A 35 5.10 23.39 -4.05
C ASP A 35 6.24 24.12 -3.29
N LEU A 36 7.47 23.60 -3.39
CA LEU A 36 8.63 24.03 -2.58
C LEU A 36 9.49 25.12 -3.21
N ALA A 37 9.27 25.40 -4.48
CA ALA A 37 10.11 26.29 -5.26
C ALA A 37 9.33 27.48 -5.83
N GLU A 38 9.99 28.63 -5.89
CA GLU A 38 9.54 29.79 -6.65
C GLU A 38 10.35 29.88 -7.95
N GLU A 39 9.65 29.96 -9.07
CA GLU A 39 10.29 30.12 -10.39
C GLU A 39 10.58 31.60 -10.67
N VAL A 40 11.85 31.92 -10.91
CA VAL A 40 12.30 33.27 -11.28
C VAL A 40 12.90 33.24 -12.68
N LYS A 41 12.39 34.10 -13.57
CA LYS A 41 12.94 34.28 -14.92
C LYS A 41 14.34 34.91 -14.87
N VAL A 42 15.27 34.28 -15.59
CA VAL A 42 16.66 34.73 -15.67
C VAL A 42 16.70 36.07 -16.42
N SER A 43 16.99 37.13 -15.68
CA SER A 43 17.27 38.47 -16.21
C SER A 43 18.26 39.16 -15.28
N LYS A 44 19.19 39.96 -15.81
CA LYS A 44 20.20 40.66 -14.98
C LYS A 44 19.58 41.58 -13.91
N SER A 45 18.34 42.04 -14.12
CA SER A 45 17.56 42.82 -13.15
C SER A 45 16.78 41.95 -12.16
N GLY A 46 16.26 40.80 -12.61
CA GLY A 46 15.57 39.81 -11.77
C GLY A 46 16.51 39.15 -10.78
N LEU A 47 17.67 38.67 -11.23
CA LEU A 47 18.68 37.98 -10.40
C LEU A 47 19.25 38.89 -9.30
N LYS A 48 19.40 40.20 -9.57
CA LYS A 48 19.83 41.18 -8.56
C LYS A 48 18.84 41.35 -7.40
N LYS A 49 17.55 41.08 -7.60
CA LYS A 49 16.53 41.15 -6.55
C LYS A 49 16.52 39.94 -5.62
N VAL A 50 17.16 38.84 -6.04
CA VAL A 50 17.12 37.53 -5.35
C VAL A 50 18.47 37.12 -4.77
N LEU A 51 19.40 38.08 -4.68
CA LEU A 51 20.69 37.91 -4.00
C LEU A 51 20.50 37.49 -2.54
N GLY A 52 21.25 36.48 -2.11
CA GLY A 52 21.14 35.90 -0.76
C GLY A 52 20.11 34.78 -0.60
N ARG A 53 19.30 34.47 -1.63
CA ARG A 53 18.43 33.29 -1.65
C ARG A 53 19.19 32.05 -2.12
N LYS A 54 18.71 30.87 -1.67
CA LYS A 54 19.29 29.56 -2.00
C LYS A 54 18.67 28.97 -3.26
N LEU A 55 19.49 28.33 -4.08
CA LEU A 55 19.05 27.54 -5.23
C LEU A 55 18.41 26.22 -4.80
N ALA A 56 17.19 25.96 -5.26
CA ALA A 56 16.46 24.72 -4.97
C ALA A 56 16.81 23.57 -5.92
N ALA A 57 17.26 23.90 -7.14
CA ALA A 57 17.60 22.96 -8.20
C ALA A 57 19.02 23.20 -8.72
N ARG A 58 19.64 22.18 -9.31
CA ARG A 58 20.92 22.35 -10.04
C ARG A 58 20.71 23.22 -11.28
N VAL A 59 21.70 24.06 -11.58
CA VAL A 59 21.77 24.74 -12.88
C VAL A 59 22.66 23.89 -13.78
N LEU A 60 22.05 23.28 -14.78
CA LEU A 60 22.75 22.43 -15.75
C LEU A 60 22.98 23.22 -17.03
N ASN A 61 24.17 23.06 -17.61
CA ASN A 61 24.43 23.38 -19.00
C ASN A 61 24.28 22.10 -19.81
N THR A 62 23.30 22.07 -20.70
CA THR A 62 22.95 20.90 -21.50
C THR A 62 23.28 21.18 -22.95
N TRP A 63 24.07 20.30 -23.57
CA TRP A 63 24.33 20.32 -25.01
C TRP A 63 24.23 18.92 -25.62
N HIS A 64 23.91 18.88 -26.91
CA HIS A 64 23.87 17.65 -27.68
C HIS A 64 25.18 17.48 -28.43
N GLU A 65 25.81 16.32 -28.28
CA GLU A 65 26.97 15.92 -29.05
C GLU A 65 26.56 14.80 -30.01
N ASP A 66 26.62 15.08 -31.30
CA ASP A 66 26.28 14.11 -32.35
C ASP A 66 27.47 13.20 -32.59
N PHE A 67 27.32 11.92 -32.27
CA PHE A 67 28.30 10.90 -32.56
C PHE A 67 27.92 10.18 -33.84
N VAL A 68 28.85 10.09 -34.79
CA VAL A 68 28.65 9.32 -36.02
C VAL A 68 29.39 8.01 -35.85
N ASP A 69 28.65 6.90 -35.88
CA ASP A 69 29.25 5.56 -35.89
C ASP A 69 29.92 5.34 -37.26
N GLU A 70 31.25 5.15 -37.25
CA GLU A 70 32.07 5.02 -38.47
C GLU A 70 31.72 3.76 -39.29
N ASP A 71 31.14 2.73 -38.67
CA ASP A 71 30.79 1.46 -39.33
C ASP A 71 29.35 1.44 -39.87
N THR A 72 28.41 2.10 -39.20
CA THR A 72 26.98 2.09 -39.57
C THR A 72 26.51 3.38 -40.23
N GLY A 73 27.24 4.49 -40.08
CA GLY A 73 26.84 5.81 -40.55
C GLY A 73 25.64 6.41 -39.80
N GLU A 74 25.20 5.78 -38.72
CA GLU A 74 24.11 6.29 -37.87
C GLU A 74 24.63 7.42 -36.98
N VAL A 75 23.87 8.53 -36.94
CA VAL A 75 24.14 9.68 -36.09
C VAL A 75 23.36 9.51 -34.80
N VAL A 76 24.06 9.25 -33.70
CA VAL A 76 23.48 9.15 -32.36
C VAL A 76 23.80 10.43 -31.61
N SER A 77 22.76 11.23 -31.33
CA SER A 77 22.87 12.43 -30.51
C SER A 77 22.86 12.04 -29.03
N ILE A 78 23.93 12.36 -28.30
CA ILE A 78 24.06 12.12 -26.87
C ILE A 78 23.93 13.45 -26.14
N GLU A 79 22.98 13.52 -25.22
CA GLU A 79 22.81 14.67 -24.33
C GLU A 79 23.86 14.61 -23.21
N ARG A 80 24.67 15.66 -23.08
CA ARG A 80 25.62 15.83 -21.99
C ARG A 80 25.19 16.97 -21.08
N ASN A 81 25.29 16.72 -19.77
CA ASN A 81 24.93 17.65 -18.73
C ASN A 81 26.17 18.00 -17.90
N GLU A 82 26.52 19.28 -17.85
CA GLU A 82 27.53 19.82 -16.93
C GLU A 82 26.85 20.61 -15.82
N ILE A 83 27.24 20.35 -14.57
CA ILE A 83 26.69 21.04 -13.41
C ILE A 83 27.44 22.37 -13.26
N VAL A 84 26.76 23.48 -13.54
CA VAL A 84 27.31 24.83 -13.38
C VAL A 84 27.22 25.27 -11.93
N LEU A 85 26.05 25.09 -11.31
CA LEU A 85 25.82 25.38 -9.89
C LEU A 85 25.11 24.22 -9.20
N ASP A 86 25.60 23.88 -8.01
CA ASP A 86 25.01 22.86 -7.16
C ASP A 86 23.82 23.39 -6.34
N ARG A 87 22.98 22.46 -5.88
CA ARG A 87 21.82 22.73 -5.02
C ARG A 87 22.27 23.39 -3.70
N ASP A 88 21.41 24.19 -3.07
CA ASP A 88 21.67 24.92 -1.81
C ASP A 88 22.77 26.01 -1.88
N THR A 89 23.33 26.28 -3.05
CA THR A 89 24.30 27.38 -3.22
C THR A 89 23.59 28.72 -3.01
N ILE A 90 24.17 29.57 -2.16
CA ILE A 90 23.68 30.94 -1.93
C ILE A 90 24.04 31.78 -3.16
N LEU A 91 23.06 32.48 -3.71
CA LEU A 91 23.29 33.35 -4.86
C LEU A 91 24.12 34.58 -4.46
N GLU A 92 25.38 34.56 -4.88
CA GLU A 92 26.32 35.68 -4.81
C GLU A 92 26.39 36.41 -6.16
N LYS A 93 27.14 37.52 -6.23
CA LYS A 93 27.25 38.32 -7.45
C LYS A 93 27.96 37.57 -8.59
N ASP A 94 28.89 36.69 -8.24
CA ASP A 94 29.72 35.96 -9.21
C ASP A 94 28.89 34.89 -9.93
N HIS A 95 27.99 34.21 -9.21
CA HIS A 95 27.06 33.21 -9.75
C HIS A 95 26.06 33.78 -10.78
N ILE A 96 25.82 35.10 -10.79
CA ILE A 96 24.89 35.72 -11.75
C ILE A 96 25.45 35.66 -13.17
N GLU A 97 26.76 35.82 -13.35
CA GLU A 97 27.39 35.78 -14.67
C GLU A 97 27.39 34.33 -15.20
N GLU A 98 27.73 33.36 -14.35
CA GLU A 98 27.71 31.93 -14.69
C GLU A 98 26.32 31.43 -15.11
N ILE A 99 25.25 31.85 -14.43
CA ILE A 99 23.87 31.46 -14.78
C ILE A 99 23.44 32.05 -16.14
N VAL A 100 23.87 33.29 -16.43
CA VAL A 100 23.55 33.94 -17.70
C VAL A 100 24.32 33.29 -18.85
N ASP A 101 25.58 32.92 -18.61
CA ASP A 101 26.43 32.25 -19.60
C ASP A 101 25.98 30.81 -19.86
N ALA A 102 25.41 30.13 -18.86
CA ALA A 102 24.77 28.82 -19.01
C ALA A 102 23.48 28.84 -19.87
N GLY A 103 22.94 30.02 -20.20
CA GLY A 103 21.81 30.15 -21.13
C GLY A 103 20.46 29.65 -20.59
N VAL A 104 20.34 29.45 -19.28
CA VAL A 104 19.12 28.91 -18.65
C VAL A 104 18.00 29.97 -18.61
N LYS A 105 16.76 29.58 -18.93
CA LYS A 105 15.61 30.52 -19.03
C LYS A 105 15.01 30.88 -17.67
N THR A 106 14.98 29.95 -16.73
CA THR A 106 14.39 30.11 -15.39
C THR A 106 15.24 29.41 -14.34
N ILE A 107 15.30 30.00 -13.15
CA ILE A 107 15.95 29.42 -11.97
C ILE A 107 14.89 29.17 -10.88
N LEU A 108 15.13 28.15 -10.07
CA LEU A 108 14.26 27.76 -8.97
C LEU A 108 14.92 28.10 -7.64
N LEU A 109 14.19 28.85 -6.82
CA LEU A 109 14.65 29.27 -5.50
C LEU A 109 13.75 28.67 -4.43
N HIS A 110 14.33 28.40 -3.26
CA HIS A 110 13.52 27.98 -2.12
C HIS A 110 12.52 29.07 -1.75
N LYS A 111 11.25 28.69 -1.53
CA LYS A 111 10.27 29.61 -0.95
C LYS A 111 10.69 30.00 0.48
N GLU A 112 10.50 31.26 0.84
CA GLU A 112 10.85 31.80 2.16
C GLU A 112 9.80 31.50 3.24
N GLU A 113 8.60 31.04 2.86
CA GLU A 113 7.52 30.80 3.81
C GLU A 113 7.74 29.55 4.68
N ASN A 114 7.23 29.61 5.92
CA ASN A 114 7.37 28.70 7.06
C ASN A 114 7.08 27.19 6.82
N GLN A 115 6.74 26.76 5.59
CA GLN A 115 6.63 25.34 5.21
C GLN A 115 7.99 24.67 4.92
N ALA A 116 9.08 25.44 4.93
CA ALA A 116 10.44 24.93 4.68
C ALA A 116 10.88 23.81 5.64
N GLY A 117 10.33 23.75 6.86
CA GLY A 117 10.63 22.68 7.82
C GLY A 117 10.04 21.32 7.42
N ASP A 118 8.80 21.32 6.95
CA ASP A 118 8.01 20.11 6.71
C ASP A 118 8.56 19.27 5.55
N TYR A 119 9.06 19.94 4.50
CA TYR A 119 9.58 19.29 3.29
C TYR A 119 11.09 19.40 3.14
N ALA A 120 11.82 19.86 4.17
CA ALA A 120 13.29 19.85 4.20
C ALA A 120 13.88 18.47 3.87
N ILE A 121 13.12 17.39 4.14
CA ILE A 121 13.50 16.01 3.84
C ILE A 121 13.69 15.80 2.33
N ILE A 122 12.83 16.39 1.50
CA ILE A 122 12.93 16.28 0.04
C ILE A 122 14.19 17.00 -0.47
N HIS A 123 14.49 18.19 0.04
CA HIS A 123 15.74 18.91 -0.30
C HIS A 123 16.99 18.11 0.07
N ASN A 124 17.04 17.58 1.30
CA ASN A 124 18.12 16.71 1.75
C ASN A 124 18.23 15.41 0.92
N THR A 125 17.10 14.91 0.40
CA THR A 125 17.06 13.71 -0.44
C THR A 125 17.55 14.00 -1.85
N LEU A 126 17.14 15.13 -2.43
CA LEU A 126 17.67 15.63 -3.69
C LEU A 126 19.18 15.80 -3.60
N GLN A 127 19.72 16.36 -2.51
CA GLN A 127 21.18 16.51 -2.38
C GLN A 127 21.96 15.18 -2.44
N LYS A 128 21.37 14.07 -1.98
CA LYS A 128 21.98 12.74 -2.03
C LYS A 128 21.63 11.94 -3.30
N ASP A 129 20.83 12.51 -4.20
CA ASP A 129 20.46 11.89 -5.46
C ASP A 129 21.65 11.92 -6.44
N PRO A 130 22.17 10.76 -6.87
CA PRO A 130 23.27 10.72 -7.82
C PRO A 130 22.83 11.00 -9.26
N THR A 131 21.52 11.02 -9.54
CA THR A 131 20.98 11.10 -10.91
C THR A 131 20.40 12.46 -11.24
N ASN A 132 20.49 12.86 -12.52
CA ASN A 132 19.99 14.15 -13.01
C ASN A 132 18.88 14.01 -14.07
N SER A 133 18.84 12.90 -14.81
CA SER A 133 17.84 12.62 -15.85
C SER A 133 17.05 11.34 -15.56
N GLU A 134 15.91 11.16 -16.24
CA GLU A 134 15.16 9.90 -16.20
C GLU A 134 16.04 8.73 -16.65
N LYS A 135 16.78 8.89 -17.74
CA LYS A 135 17.66 7.85 -18.29
C LYS A 135 18.67 7.35 -17.25
N GLU A 136 19.40 8.27 -16.63
CA GLU A 136 20.36 7.93 -15.56
C GLU A 136 19.68 7.24 -14.37
N ALA A 137 18.50 7.70 -13.98
CA ALA A 137 17.72 7.12 -12.88
C ALA A 137 17.27 5.68 -13.19
N VAL A 138 16.77 5.44 -14.39
CA VAL A 138 16.35 4.12 -14.87
C VAL A 138 17.53 3.14 -14.89
N GLU A 139 18.68 3.56 -15.41
CA GLU A 139 19.89 2.74 -15.45
C GLU A 139 20.45 2.46 -14.04
N HIS A 140 20.43 3.47 -13.16
CA HIS A 140 20.89 3.32 -11.78
C HIS A 140 20.00 2.33 -11.01
N ILE A 141 18.68 2.41 -11.16
CA ILE A 141 17.74 1.44 -10.56
C ILE A 141 17.98 0.04 -11.15
N TYR A 142 18.16 -0.10 -12.47
CA TYR A 142 18.46 -1.38 -13.10
C TYR A 142 19.72 -2.01 -12.52
N ARG A 143 20.82 -1.25 -12.42
CA ARG A 143 22.09 -1.68 -11.81
C ARG A 143 21.89 -2.14 -10.37
N GLN A 144 21.11 -1.43 -9.57
CA GLN A 144 20.84 -1.84 -8.20
C GLN A 144 19.98 -3.10 -8.08
N LEU A 145 19.03 -3.29 -9.00
CA LEU A 145 18.13 -4.43 -8.97
C LEU A 145 18.78 -5.72 -9.49
N ARG A 146 19.63 -5.64 -10.52
CA ARG A 146 20.22 -6.80 -11.20
C ARG A 146 21.72 -6.97 -11.01
N ASN A 147 22.40 -6.01 -10.37
CA ASN A 147 23.87 -5.96 -10.25
C ASN A 147 24.57 -6.12 -11.62
N ALA A 148 23.95 -5.64 -12.69
CA ALA A 148 24.43 -5.70 -14.06
C ALA A 148 24.08 -4.39 -14.78
N GLU A 149 24.84 -4.04 -15.80
CA GLU A 149 24.49 -2.90 -16.65
C GLU A 149 23.32 -3.25 -17.57
N PRO A 150 22.42 -2.30 -17.83
CA PRO A 150 21.36 -2.51 -18.80
C PRO A 150 21.95 -2.63 -20.21
N PRO A 151 21.42 -3.54 -21.05
CA PRO A 151 21.86 -3.63 -22.43
C PRO A 151 21.43 -2.38 -23.22
N ASP A 152 20.21 -1.89 -22.95
CA ASP A 152 19.59 -0.77 -23.65
C ASP A 152 18.59 -0.05 -22.70
N GLU A 153 18.33 1.22 -22.97
CA GLU A 153 17.44 2.08 -22.18
C GLU A 153 16.01 1.51 -22.14
N GLU A 154 15.51 1.02 -23.26
CA GLU A 154 14.17 0.46 -23.38
C GLU A 154 13.99 -0.76 -22.47
N THR A 155 15.00 -1.64 -22.41
CA THR A 155 15.00 -2.80 -21.51
C THR A 155 14.96 -2.37 -20.05
N ALA A 156 15.68 -1.30 -19.69
CA ALA A 156 15.72 -0.78 -18.34
C ALA A 156 14.37 -0.13 -17.94
N ARG A 157 13.79 0.71 -18.81
CA ARG A 157 12.47 1.33 -18.62
C ARG A 157 11.38 0.27 -18.54
N GLY A 158 11.43 -0.73 -19.41
CA GLY A 158 10.49 -1.85 -19.44
C GLY A 158 10.49 -2.71 -18.17
N ILE A 159 11.55 -2.69 -17.35
CA ILE A 159 11.54 -3.35 -16.04
C ILE A 159 10.78 -2.53 -15.01
N ILE A 160 10.98 -1.22 -14.96
CA ILE A 160 10.24 -0.35 -14.04
C ILE A 160 8.75 -0.40 -14.36
N ASP A 161 8.41 -0.35 -15.64
CA ASP A 161 7.02 -0.51 -16.11
C ASP A 161 6.43 -1.86 -15.66
N LYS A 162 7.17 -2.95 -15.84
CA LYS A 162 6.76 -4.28 -15.38
C LYS A 162 6.67 -4.43 -13.85
N LEU A 163 7.35 -3.59 -13.08
CA LEU A 163 7.34 -3.67 -11.62
C LEU A 163 6.10 -3.00 -11.02
N PHE A 164 5.70 -1.83 -11.53
CA PHE A 164 4.66 -1.01 -10.90
C PHE A 164 3.40 -0.85 -11.75
N PHE A 165 3.54 -0.81 -13.08
CA PHE A 165 2.49 -0.36 -14.01
C PHE A 165 1.92 -1.48 -14.89
N SER A 166 2.57 -2.65 -14.93
CA SER A 166 2.07 -3.81 -15.69
C SER A 166 1.08 -4.66 -14.91
N ASP A 167 -0.13 -4.77 -15.46
CA ASP A 167 -1.23 -5.65 -15.05
C ASP A 167 -0.87 -7.15 -14.98
N GLN A 168 0.09 -7.60 -15.78
CA GLN A 168 0.53 -9.00 -15.81
C GLN A 168 1.44 -9.39 -14.65
N ARG A 169 2.08 -8.41 -14.01
CA ARG A 169 3.13 -8.63 -12.99
C ARG A 169 2.76 -8.05 -11.64
N TYR A 170 1.99 -6.97 -11.62
CA TYR A 170 1.58 -6.27 -10.43
C TYR A 170 0.06 -6.13 -10.38
N ASN A 171 -0.53 -6.46 -9.23
CA ASN A 171 -1.96 -6.35 -9.02
C ASN A 171 -2.24 -6.13 -7.53
N LEU A 172 -2.82 -4.99 -7.18
CA LEU A 172 -3.27 -4.64 -5.82
C LEU A 172 -4.49 -5.45 -5.38
N GLY A 173 -5.21 -6.04 -6.33
CA GLY A 173 -6.56 -6.57 -6.18
C GLY A 173 -7.57 -5.46 -5.95
N GLY A 174 -8.86 -5.81 -5.97
CA GLY A 174 -9.93 -4.88 -5.61
C GLY A 174 -9.76 -4.33 -4.18
N VAL A 175 -9.33 -5.17 -3.24
CA VAL A 175 -9.17 -4.75 -1.83
C VAL A 175 -8.00 -3.79 -1.64
N GLY A 176 -6.85 -4.04 -2.29
CA GLY A 176 -5.70 -3.14 -2.18
C GLY A 176 -6.01 -1.76 -2.77
N ARG A 177 -6.69 -1.71 -3.92
CA ARG A 177 -7.14 -0.45 -4.53
C ARG A 177 -8.15 0.29 -3.63
N TYR A 178 -9.14 -0.41 -3.07
CA TYR A 178 -10.09 0.18 -2.12
C TYR A 178 -9.38 0.82 -0.92
N ARG A 179 -8.48 0.07 -0.26
CA ARG A 179 -7.77 0.55 0.93
C ARG A 179 -6.86 1.73 0.61
N MET A 180 -6.15 1.68 -0.51
CA MET A 180 -5.26 2.77 -0.91
C MET A 180 -6.03 4.05 -1.22
N ASN A 181 -7.13 3.94 -1.97
CA ASN A 181 -8.00 5.07 -2.27
C ASN A 181 -8.56 5.70 -0.99
N LYS A 182 -9.05 4.88 -0.06
CA LYS A 182 -9.66 5.38 1.17
C LYS A 182 -8.64 5.99 2.13
N LYS A 183 -7.46 5.38 2.28
CA LYS A 183 -6.37 5.89 3.14
C LYS A 183 -5.77 7.20 2.61
N LEU A 184 -5.59 7.30 1.30
CA LEU A 184 -4.96 8.47 0.66
C LEU A 184 -5.98 9.52 0.20
N GLY A 185 -7.28 9.27 0.36
CA GLY A 185 -8.34 10.16 -0.11
C GLY A 185 -8.43 10.28 -1.64
N LEU A 186 -7.98 9.26 -2.38
CA LEU A 186 -7.95 9.25 -3.84
C LEU A 186 -9.27 8.70 -4.41
N ASN A 187 -9.72 9.27 -5.52
CA ASN A 187 -10.92 8.83 -6.26
C ASN A 187 -10.54 8.16 -7.59
N ILE A 188 -9.65 7.17 -7.52
CA ILE A 188 -9.22 6.38 -8.69
C ILE A 188 -10.18 5.20 -8.89
N ASP A 189 -10.46 4.88 -10.14
CA ASP A 189 -11.34 3.75 -10.49
C ASP A 189 -10.85 2.42 -9.90
N MET A 190 -11.80 1.63 -9.41
CA MET A 190 -11.58 0.31 -8.80
C MET A 190 -11.03 -0.72 -9.79
N ASP A 191 -11.27 -0.50 -11.09
CA ASP A 191 -10.75 -1.36 -12.16
C ASP A 191 -9.24 -1.18 -12.38
N LYS A 192 -8.67 -0.03 -11.97
CA LYS A 192 -7.22 0.22 -12.06
C LYS A 192 -6.48 -0.45 -10.91
N GLN A 193 -6.12 -1.72 -11.09
CA GLN A 193 -5.46 -2.52 -10.06
C GLN A 193 -3.93 -2.41 -10.02
N VAL A 194 -3.31 -1.64 -10.92
CA VAL A 194 -1.86 -1.33 -10.91
C VAL A 194 -1.60 -0.02 -10.18
N LEU A 195 -0.38 0.21 -9.68
CA LEU A 195 -0.03 1.49 -9.07
C LEU A 195 -0.07 2.61 -10.11
N THR A 196 -0.45 3.81 -9.70
CA THR A 196 -0.40 5.02 -10.53
C THR A 196 0.67 5.98 -10.03
N LYS A 197 1.08 6.93 -10.88
CA LYS A 197 2.03 7.97 -10.49
C LYS A 197 1.47 8.83 -9.34
N GLU A 198 0.17 9.09 -9.37
CA GLU A 198 -0.56 9.83 -8.34
C GLU A 198 -0.56 9.09 -6.99
N ASP A 199 -0.74 7.77 -6.99
CA ASP A 199 -0.64 6.95 -5.77
C ASP A 199 0.73 7.14 -5.11
N ILE A 200 1.82 7.03 -5.89
CA ILE A 200 3.20 7.11 -5.38
C ILE A 200 3.48 8.50 -4.81
N ILE A 201 3.05 9.57 -5.49
CA ILE A 201 3.17 10.95 -4.99
C ILE A 201 2.44 11.11 -3.65
N THR A 202 1.20 10.64 -3.59
CA THR A 202 0.34 10.84 -2.41
C THR A 202 0.84 10.02 -1.22
N ILE A 203 1.36 8.81 -1.45
CA ILE A 203 2.06 8.02 -0.42
C ILE A 203 3.23 8.82 0.16
N ILE A 204 4.05 9.44 -0.68
CA ILE A 204 5.21 10.21 -0.21
C ILE A 204 4.78 11.46 0.55
N LYS A 205 3.72 12.16 0.10
CA LYS A 205 3.12 13.28 0.83
C LYS A 205 2.63 12.84 2.22
N TYR A 206 1.89 11.74 2.29
CA TYR A 206 1.39 11.18 3.55
C TYR A 206 2.51 10.77 4.51
N LEU A 207 3.59 10.17 3.99
CA LEU A 207 4.78 9.85 4.80
C LEU A 207 5.45 11.10 5.38
N ILE A 208 5.46 12.22 4.63
CA ILE A 208 6.00 13.49 5.13
C ILE A 208 5.10 14.05 6.24
N GLU A 209 3.78 14.00 6.07
CA GLU A 209 2.82 14.40 7.12
C GLU A 209 2.99 13.58 8.41
N LEU A 210 3.24 12.27 8.28
CA LEU A 210 3.49 11.38 9.40
C LEU A 210 4.79 11.76 10.13
N ILE A 211 5.87 12.07 9.41
CA ILE A 211 7.13 12.52 10.02
C ILE A 211 6.93 13.86 10.76
N ASN A 212 6.08 14.74 10.23
CA ASN A 212 5.75 16.02 10.86
C ASN A 212 4.65 15.89 11.95
N SER A 213 4.29 14.66 12.34
CA SER A 213 3.28 14.36 13.37
C SER A 213 1.89 14.96 13.10
N LYS A 214 1.56 15.18 11.81
CA LYS A 214 0.22 15.62 11.37
C LYS A 214 -0.70 14.44 11.05
N ALA A 215 -0.15 13.24 10.95
CA ALA A 215 -0.87 12.00 10.72
C ALA A 215 -0.47 10.94 11.75
N GLU A 216 -1.38 10.02 12.02
CA GLU A 216 -1.17 8.92 12.96
C GLU A 216 -0.55 7.69 12.28
N ILE A 217 0.18 6.90 13.07
CA ILE A 217 0.80 5.66 12.62
C ILE A 217 -0.27 4.57 12.59
N ASP A 218 -0.33 3.81 11.50
CA ASP A 218 -1.26 2.69 11.37
C ASP A 218 -0.92 1.55 12.34
N ASP A 219 -1.94 1.07 13.04
CA ASP A 219 -1.84 -0.16 13.83
C ASP A 219 -1.99 -1.40 12.93
N ILE A 220 -0.94 -2.22 12.89
CA ILE A 220 -0.86 -3.44 12.08
C ILE A 220 -1.83 -4.52 12.60
N ASP A 221 -2.19 -4.48 13.88
CA ASP A 221 -3.02 -5.48 14.54
C ASP A 221 -4.51 -5.17 14.47
N HIS A 222 -4.86 -3.94 14.10
CA HIS A 222 -6.23 -3.53 13.82
C HIS A 222 -6.88 -4.40 12.74
N LEU A 223 -8.10 -4.91 12.99
CA LEU A 223 -8.79 -5.79 12.04
C LEU A 223 -9.20 -5.10 10.72
N SER A 224 -9.13 -3.77 10.62
CA SER A 224 -9.26 -3.07 9.33
C SER A 224 -8.03 -3.27 8.43
N ASN A 225 -6.87 -3.61 9.00
CA ASN A 225 -5.62 -3.90 8.30
C ASN A 225 -5.37 -5.40 8.12
N ARG A 226 -6.19 -6.26 8.74
CA ARG A 226 -6.12 -7.71 8.64
C ARG A 226 -7.33 -8.27 7.90
N ARG A 227 -7.09 -9.17 6.96
CA ARG A 227 -8.13 -9.72 6.08
C ARG A 227 -8.14 -11.23 6.10
N VAL A 228 -9.33 -11.81 6.12
CA VAL A 228 -9.53 -13.25 5.98
C VAL A 228 -9.52 -13.65 4.51
N ARG A 229 -8.64 -14.59 4.16
CA ARG A 229 -8.61 -15.21 2.82
C ARG A 229 -9.40 -16.50 2.83
N THR A 230 -10.46 -16.54 2.04
CA THR A 230 -11.28 -17.75 1.88
C THR A 230 -10.55 -18.82 1.06
N VAL A 231 -10.98 -20.08 1.19
CA VAL A 231 -10.44 -21.19 0.39
C VAL A 231 -10.55 -20.92 -1.11
N GLY A 232 -11.69 -20.35 -1.54
CA GLY A 232 -11.93 -20.02 -2.95
C GLY A 232 -10.92 -19.02 -3.50
N GLU A 233 -10.61 -17.97 -2.75
CA GLU A 233 -9.62 -16.97 -3.16
C GLU A 233 -8.19 -17.55 -3.22
N GLN A 234 -7.79 -18.30 -2.20
CA GLN A 234 -6.46 -18.91 -2.19
C GLN A 234 -6.28 -19.91 -3.34
N LEU A 235 -7.32 -20.69 -3.63
CA LEU A 235 -7.33 -21.60 -4.77
C LEU A 235 -7.29 -20.83 -6.09
N ALA A 236 -8.06 -19.75 -6.24
CA ALA A 236 -8.06 -18.91 -7.43
C ALA A 236 -6.67 -18.31 -7.72
N GLN A 237 -5.95 -17.86 -6.68
CA GLN A 237 -4.59 -17.36 -6.83
C GLN A 237 -3.63 -18.44 -7.37
N GLN A 238 -3.65 -19.64 -6.77
CA GLN A 238 -2.80 -20.75 -7.23
C GLN A 238 -3.20 -21.21 -8.64
N PHE A 239 -4.50 -21.27 -8.92
CA PHE A 239 -5.02 -21.61 -10.23
C PHE A 239 -4.59 -20.59 -11.29
N GLY A 240 -4.60 -19.29 -10.96
CA GLY A 240 -4.09 -18.22 -11.81
C GLY A 240 -2.61 -18.39 -12.17
N VAL A 241 -1.77 -18.79 -11.21
CA VAL A 241 -0.36 -19.16 -11.47
C VAL A 241 -0.28 -20.37 -12.42
N GLY A 242 -1.15 -21.36 -12.25
CA GLY A 242 -1.28 -22.52 -13.14
C GLY A 242 -1.63 -22.11 -14.58
N LEU A 243 -2.62 -21.23 -14.75
CA LEU A 243 -3.04 -20.70 -16.04
C LEU A 243 -1.94 -19.86 -16.69
N ALA A 244 -1.22 -19.03 -15.93
CA ALA A 244 -0.12 -18.23 -16.45
C ALA A 244 1.03 -19.11 -16.98
N ARG A 245 1.32 -20.23 -16.31
CA ARG A 245 2.29 -21.24 -16.80
C ARG A 245 1.80 -21.91 -18.07
N MET A 246 0.53 -22.33 -18.10
CA MET A 246 -0.08 -22.93 -19.29
C MET A 246 -0.05 -21.98 -20.48
N ALA A 247 -0.44 -20.71 -20.28
CA ALA A 247 -0.43 -19.69 -21.32
C ALA A 247 0.98 -19.48 -21.90
N ARG A 248 2.02 -19.53 -21.07
CA ARG A 248 3.42 -19.46 -21.54
C ARG A 248 3.77 -20.65 -22.43
N THR A 249 3.48 -21.88 -21.98
CA THR A 249 3.75 -23.09 -22.76
C THR A 249 2.97 -23.12 -24.08
N ILE A 250 1.74 -22.60 -24.09
CA ILE A 250 0.95 -22.47 -25.31
C ILE A 250 1.62 -21.49 -26.29
N ARG A 251 2.03 -20.30 -25.82
CA ARG A 251 2.74 -19.33 -26.68
C ARG A 251 4.05 -19.90 -27.23
N GLU A 252 4.82 -20.59 -26.40
CA GLU A 252 6.06 -21.24 -26.82
C GLU A 252 5.79 -22.30 -27.89
N ARG A 253 4.75 -23.14 -27.74
CA ARG A 253 4.38 -24.14 -28.74
C ARG A 253 3.90 -23.53 -30.06
N MET A 254 3.12 -22.45 -29.99
CA MET A 254 2.64 -21.73 -31.16
C MET A 254 3.80 -21.12 -31.95
N ASN A 255 4.80 -20.54 -31.28
CA ASN A 255 5.95 -19.91 -31.93
C ASN A 255 6.93 -20.90 -32.58
N VAL A 256 6.92 -22.18 -32.19
CA VAL A 256 7.90 -23.17 -32.68
C VAL A 256 7.45 -23.84 -33.99
N ARG A 257 6.15 -23.83 -34.33
CA ARG A 257 5.63 -24.52 -35.52
C ARG A 257 4.66 -23.64 -36.32
N ASP A 258 5.21 -22.85 -37.23
CA ASP A 258 4.44 -21.92 -38.05
C ASP A 258 3.56 -22.59 -39.13
N ASN A 259 3.76 -23.88 -39.43
CA ASN A 259 3.11 -24.58 -40.56
C ASN A 259 2.18 -25.75 -40.18
N GLU A 260 1.86 -25.95 -38.90
CA GLU A 260 0.87 -26.95 -38.44
C GLU A 260 -0.44 -26.26 -38.03
N VAL A 261 -1.59 -26.77 -38.48
CA VAL A 261 -2.89 -26.32 -37.99
C VAL A 261 -3.10 -26.89 -36.60
N PHE A 262 -2.86 -26.07 -35.57
CA PHE A 262 -3.12 -26.46 -34.19
C PHE A 262 -4.62 -26.48 -33.88
N THR A 263 -5.09 -27.56 -33.26
CA THR A 263 -6.39 -27.53 -32.57
C THR A 263 -6.18 -27.09 -31.11
N PRO A 264 -7.15 -26.40 -30.48
CA PRO A 264 -7.04 -26.00 -29.07
C PRO A 264 -6.78 -27.17 -28.10
N ILE A 265 -7.22 -28.38 -28.45
CA ILE A 265 -7.03 -29.59 -27.64
C ILE A 265 -5.55 -29.99 -27.57
N ASP A 266 -4.78 -29.77 -28.64
CA ASP A 266 -3.35 -30.13 -28.71
C ASP A 266 -2.47 -29.21 -27.85
N LEU A 267 -2.95 -27.99 -27.60
CA LEU A 267 -2.24 -26.95 -26.86
C LEU A 267 -2.49 -27.04 -25.35
N ILE A 268 -3.64 -27.57 -24.93
CA ILE A 268 -4.06 -27.59 -23.52
C ILE A 268 -3.60 -28.88 -22.83
N ASN A 269 -2.84 -28.73 -21.74
CA ASN A 269 -2.43 -29.85 -20.89
C ASN A 269 -3.10 -29.80 -19.51
N ALA A 270 -4.16 -30.58 -19.33
CA ALA A 270 -4.92 -30.64 -18.08
C ALA A 270 -4.08 -31.05 -16.85
N LYS A 271 -3.03 -31.85 -17.03
CA LYS A 271 -2.17 -32.33 -15.93
C LYS A 271 -1.49 -31.17 -15.18
N THR A 272 -1.21 -30.07 -15.88
CA THR A 272 -0.60 -28.88 -15.26
C THR A 272 -1.52 -28.23 -14.23
N LEU A 273 -2.82 -28.14 -14.51
CA LEU A 273 -3.82 -27.60 -13.58
C LEU A 273 -4.16 -28.57 -12.47
N SER A 274 -4.34 -29.87 -12.78
CA SER A 274 -4.59 -30.89 -11.75
C SER A 274 -3.47 -30.98 -10.73
N SER A 275 -2.21 -30.81 -11.17
CA SER A 275 -1.04 -30.78 -10.28
C SER A 275 -1.11 -29.61 -9.29
N VAL A 276 -1.53 -28.43 -9.74
CA VAL A 276 -1.68 -27.24 -8.88
C VAL A 276 -2.76 -27.47 -7.82
N ILE A 277 -3.91 -28.04 -8.21
CA ILE A 277 -5.02 -28.35 -7.28
C ILE A 277 -4.57 -29.40 -6.25
N ASN A 278 -3.95 -30.48 -6.71
CA ASN A 278 -3.46 -31.54 -5.82
C ASN A 278 -2.38 -31.03 -4.86
N SER A 279 -1.48 -30.16 -5.33
CA SER A 279 -0.51 -29.52 -4.45
C SER A 279 -1.19 -28.61 -3.43
N PHE A 280 -2.19 -27.83 -3.83
CA PHE A 280 -2.90 -26.94 -2.92
C PHE A 280 -3.59 -27.72 -1.78
N PHE A 281 -4.32 -28.79 -2.08
CA PHE A 281 -4.99 -29.56 -1.02
C PHE A 281 -4.06 -30.55 -0.30
N GLY A 282 -2.97 -30.99 -0.94
CA GLY A 282 -2.06 -32.00 -0.38
C GLY A 282 -0.94 -31.44 0.48
N THR A 283 -0.39 -30.26 0.17
CA THR A 283 0.81 -29.72 0.85
C THR A 283 0.56 -28.42 1.62
N ASN A 284 -0.59 -27.77 1.44
CA ASN A 284 -0.87 -26.52 2.15
C ASN A 284 -1.10 -26.78 3.64
N GLN A 285 -0.44 -26.01 4.49
CA GLN A 285 -0.57 -26.09 5.96
C GLN A 285 -2.00 -25.82 6.46
N LEU A 286 -2.81 -25.11 5.67
CA LEU A 286 -4.21 -24.83 5.99
C LEU A 286 -5.15 -25.97 5.59
N SER A 287 -4.69 -26.91 4.75
CA SER A 287 -5.43 -28.12 4.38
C SER A 287 -5.11 -29.21 5.39
N GLN A 288 -5.91 -29.30 6.45
CA GLN A 288 -5.69 -30.21 7.57
C GLN A 288 -6.76 -31.30 7.63
N PHE A 289 -6.44 -32.42 8.27
CA PHE A 289 -7.44 -33.41 8.60
C PHE A 289 -8.49 -32.81 9.53
N MET A 290 -9.76 -33.02 9.20
CA MET A 290 -10.86 -32.49 9.98
C MET A 290 -10.88 -33.16 11.36
N ASP A 291 -10.92 -32.37 12.43
CA ASP A 291 -11.22 -32.86 13.77
C ASP A 291 -12.67 -33.34 13.83
N GLN A 292 -12.85 -34.64 14.02
CA GLN A 292 -14.13 -35.33 14.03
C GLN A 292 -14.42 -35.99 15.38
N THR A 293 -13.77 -35.52 16.45
CA THR A 293 -13.96 -36.07 17.80
C THR A 293 -15.42 -35.94 18.27
N ASN A 294 -16.05 -34.80 17.98
CA ASN A 294 -17.46 -34.54 18.20
C ASN A 294 -17.98 -33.45 17.24
N PRO A 295 -19.31 -33.23 17.13
CA PRO A 295 -19.86 -32.22 16.23
C PRO A 295 -19.39 -30.79 16.53
N LEU A 296 -19.13 -30.47 17.80
CA LEU A 296 -18.64 -29.15 18.21
C LEU A 296 -17.22 -28.89 17.69
N ALA A 297 -16.33 -29.88 17.79
CA ALA A 297 -14.97 -29.83 17.29
C ALA A 297 -14.96 -29.63 15.76
N GLU A 298 -15.86 -30.32 15.04
CA GLU A 298 -16.00 -30.16 13.59
C GLU A 298 -16.41 -28.73 13.21
N ILE A 299 -17.44 -28.18 13.87
CA ILE A 299 -17.93 -26.82 13.60
C ILE A 299 -16.87 -25.78 13.95
N THR A 300 -16.22 -25.93 15.10
CA THR A 300 -15.17 -25.03 15.57
C THR A 300 -13.97 -25.06 14.63
N HIS A 301 -13.56 -26.25 14.17
CA HIS A 301 -12.46 -26.39 13.23
C HIS A 301 -12.75 -25.70 11.88
N LYS A 302 -13.98 -25.79 11.38
CA LYS A 302 -14.41 -25.09 10.15
C LYS A 302 -14.47 -23.57 10.29
N ARG A 303 -14.67 -23.05 11.51
CA ARG A 303 -14.72 -21.61 11.84
C ARG A 303 -13.40 -21.05 12.37
N ARG A 304 -12.32 -21.82 12.26
CA ARG A 304 -11.00 -21.44 12.72
C ARG A 304 -10.32 -20.51 11.72
N LEU A 305 -9.67 -19.49 12.24
CA LEU A 305 -8.83 -18.56 11.51
C LEU A 305 -7.37 -18.76 11.93
N SER A 306 -6.46 -18.62 10.97
CA SER A 306 -5.03 -18.83 11.18
C SER A 306 -4.25 -17.67 10.60
N ALA A 307 -3.41 -17.05 11.42
CA ALA A 307 -2.41 -16.08 10.98
C ALA A 307 -1.19 -16.77 10.33
N LEU A 308 -1.07 -18.09 10.49
CA LEU A 308 -0.03 -18.93 9.88
C LEU A 308 -0.43 -19.35 8.45
N GLY A 309 0.56 -19.57 7.60
CA GLY A 309 0.37 -20.12 6.25
C GLY A 309 1.01 -19.25 5.15
N PRO A 310 0.77 -19.58 3.87
CA PRO A 310 1.35 -18.85 2.75
C PRO A 310 0.85 -17.40 2.71
N GLY A 311 1.78 -16.45 2.87
CA GLY A 311 1.49 -15.02 2.93
C GLY A 311 1.11 -14.50 4.33
N GLY A 312 1.09 -15.37 5.34
CA GLY A 312 0.91 -15.00 6.75
C GLY A 312 2.23 -14.90 7.51
N LEU A 313 2.13 -14.97 8.84
CA LEU A 313 3.26 -14.96 9.75
C LEU A 313 3.86 -16.36 9.90
N SER A 314 5.16 -16.43 10.19
CA SER A 314 5.78 -17.65 10.70
C SER A 314 5.82 -17.60 12.22
N ARG A 315 5.84 -18.77 12.87
CA ARG A 315 5.86 -18.86 14.35
C ARG A 315 7.02 -18.10 14.99
N GLU A 316 8.19 -18.11 14.35
CA GLU A 316 9.41 -17.45 14.82
C GLU A 316 9.39 -15.92 14.60
N ARG A 317 8.64 -15.44 13.60
CA ARG A 317 8.50 -14.01 13.31
C ARG A 317 7.34 -13.36 14.05
N ALA A 318 6.44 -14.16 14.60
CA ALA A 318 5.31 -13.67 15.37
C ALA A 318 5.77 -13.25 16.78
N GLY A 319 5.91 -11.94 16.96
CA GLY A 319 6.19 -11.31 18.25
C GLY A 319 5.05 -11.43 19.25
N PHE A 320 5.17 -10.70 20.36
CA PHE A 320 4.14 -10.66 21.41
C PHE A 320 2.89 -9.88 20.96
N GLU A 321 3.09 -8.72 20.33
CA GLU A 321 2.03 -7.79 19.89
C GLU A 321 0.96 -8.49 19.04
N VAL A 322 1.38 -9.21 17.99
CA VAL A 322 0.47 -9.91 17.08
C VAL A 322 -0.36 -11.04 17.72
N ARG A 323 0.03 -11.51 18.91
CA ARG A 323 -0.66 -12.58 19.67
C ARG A 323 -1.62 -12.03 20.71
N ASP A 324 -1.51 -10.74 21.03
CA ASP A 324 -2.34 -10.11 22.05
C ASP A 324 -3.77 -9.90 21.56
N VAL A 325 -4.67 -9.66 22.51
CA VAL A 325 -6.08 -9.39 22.21
C VAL A 325 -6.25 -7.91 21.90
N HIS A 326 -6.57 -7.60 20.65
CA HIS A 326 -6.87 -6.26 20.20
C HIS A 326 -8.35 -5.90 20.47
N TYR A 327 -8.67 -4.63 20.75
CA TYR A 327 -10.05 -4.20 21.04
C TYR A 327 -11.00 -4.45 19.85
N THR A 328 -10.50 -4.39 18.62
CA THR A 328 -11.29 -4.71 17.42
C THR A 328 -11.72 -6.17 17.32
N HIS A 329 -11.11 -7.08 18.09
CA HIS A 329 -11.53 -8.48 18.13
C HIS A 329 -12.97 -8.62 18.66
N TYR A 330 -13.45 -7.62 19.41
CA TYR A 330 -14.80 -7.61 19.96
C TYR A 330 -15.86 -7.93 18.90
N GLY A 331 -16.67 -8.95 19.19
CA GLY A 331 -17.74 -9.42 18.30
C GLY A 331 -17.28 -10.12 17.01
N ARG A 332 -15.97 -10.19 16.73
CA ARG A 332 -15.39 -10.69 15.47
C ARG A 332 -14.55 -11.95 15.67
N LEU A 333 -13.61 -11.91 16.60
CA LEU A 333 -12.76 -13.01 17.00
C LEU A 333 -12.98 -13.31 18.47
N CYS A 334 -13.07 -14.59 18.83
CA CYS A 334 -13.18 -14.98 20.22
C CYS A 334 -11.84 -14.73 20.93
N PRO A 335 -11.81 -13.93 22.01
CA PRO A 335 -10.58 -13.66 22.75
C PRO A 335 -10.16 -14.83 23.65
N ILE A 336 -11.05 -15.79 23.89
CA ILE A 336 -10.84 -16.91 24.84
C ILE A 336 -10.38 -18.17 24.10
N GLU A 337 -11.02 -18.47 22.96
CA GLU A 337 -10.78 -19.73 22.25
C GLU A 337 -9.57 -19.62 21.31
N THR A 338 -8.41 -19.99 21.86
CA THR A 338 -7.15 -20.17 21.16
C THR A 338 -6.45 -21.43 21.70
N PRO A 339 -5.71 -22.19 20.88
CA PRO A 339 -4.85 -23.24 21.38
C PRO A 339 -3.80 -22.68 22.34
N GLU A 340 -3.55 -23.38 23.44
CA GLU A 340 -2.43 -23.10 24.32
C GLU A 340 -1.07 -23.47 23.68
N GLY A 341 0.01 -22.90 24.20
CA GLY A 341 1.37 -23.21 23.77
C GLY A 341 1.84 -22.35 22.57
N PRO A 342 2.66 -22.89 21.65
CA PRO A 342 3.34 -22.08 20.63
C PRO A 342 2.42 -21.32 19.66
N ASN A 343 1.17 -21.78 19.49
CA ASN A 343 0.19 -21.20 18.57
C ASN A 343 -0.78 -20.21 19.24
N ILE A 344 -0.58 -19.87 20.52
CA ILE A 344 -1.42 -18.91 21.23
C ILE A 344 -1.48 -17.58 20.48
N GLY A 345 -2.69 -17.07 20.25
CA GLY A 345 -2.96 -15.81 19.54
C GLY A 345 -2.76 -15.87 18.01
N LEU A 346 -2.22 -16.97 17.48
CA LEU A 346 -2.01 -17.16 16.03
C LEU A 346 -3.13 -17.97 15.37
N ILE A 347 -3.88 -18.69 16.19
CA ILE A 347 -5.08 -19.42 15.80
C ILE A 347 -6.21 -18.93 16.68
N SER A 348 -7.27 -18.46 16.04
CA SER A 348 -8.43 -17.90 16.74
C SER A 348 -9.71 -18.45 16.14
N SER A 349 -10.79 -18.46 16.91
CA SER A 349 -12.11 -18.83 16.43
C SER A 349 -12.95 -17.61 16.08
N LEU A 350 -13.75 -17.73 15.02
CA LEU A 350 -14.71 -16.70 14.62
C LEU A 350 -15.80 -16.53 15.71
N GLY A 351 -16.17 -15.28 16.03
CA GLY A 351 -17.26 -14.97 16.94
C GLY A 351 -18.60 -15.57 16.50
N VAL A 352 -19.57 -15.71 17.41
CA VAL A 352 -20.88 -16.36 17.12
C VAL A 352 -21.58 -15.72 15.92
N PHE A 353 -21.70 -14.39 15.92
CA PHE A 353 -22.42 -13.63 14.89
C PHE A 353 -21.53 -13.00 13.82
N ALA A 354 -20.21 -13.16 13.93
CA ALA A 354 -19.28 -12.55 13.01
C ALA A 354 -19.44 -13.11 11.58
N LYS A 355 -19.30 -12.23 10.59
CA LYS A 355 -19.34 -12.57 9.17
C LYS A 355 -18.11 -12.03 8.45
N VAL A 356 -17.77 -12.67 7.34
CA VAL A 356 -16.74 -12.20 6.42
C VAL A 356 -17.46 -11.52 5.26
N ASN A 357 -17.14 -10.25 5.00
CA ASN A 357 -17.74 -9.51 3.90
C ASN A 357 -17.13 -9.91 2.54
N SER A 358 -17.67 -9.37 1.45
CA SER A 358 -17.17 -9.65 0.08
C SER A 358 -15.70 -9.28 -0.11
N MET A 359 -15.23 -8.27 0.63
CA MET A 359 -13.85 -7.81 0.65
C MET A 359 -12.97 -8.57 1.65
N GLY A 360 -13.48 -9.59 2.36
CA GLY A 360 -12.71 -10.43 3.29
C GLY A 360 -12.46 -9.82 4.68
N PHE A 361 -13.07 -8.68 5.02
CA PHE A 361 -13.01 -8.11 6.37
C PHE A 361 -14.05 -8.73 7.28
N LEU A 362 -13.75 -8.73 8.58
CA LEU A 362 -14.66 -9.25 9.61
C LEU A 362 -15.63 -8.16 10.06
N GLU A 363 -16.91 -8.52 10.05
CA GLU A 363 -18.01 -7.66 10.47
C GLU A 363 -18.78 -8.32 11.60
N THR A 364 -19.37 -7.50 12.46
CA THR A 364 -20.22 -7.93 13.56
C THR A 364 -21.51 -7.12 13.57
N PRO A 365 -22.65 -7.71 13.97
CA PRO A 365 -23.92 -7.00 13.90
C PRO A 365 -24.14 -6.10 15.12
N TYR A 366 -24.73 -4.94 14.87
CA TYR A 366 -25.14 -3.97 15.87
C TYR A 366 -26.56 -3.46 15.59
N ARG A 367 -27.27 -3.04 16.65
CA ARG A 367 -28.53 -2.31 16.56
C ARG A 367 -28.26 -0.82 16.54
N LYS A 368 -28.90 -0.10 15.63
CA LYS A 368 -28.77 1.36 15.56
C LYS A 368 -29.55 2.02 16.69
N VAL A 369 -29.02 3.09 17.22
CA VAL A 369 -29.66 3.92 18.25
C VAL A 369 -29.86 5.33 17.68
N GLU A 370 -31.09 5.82 17.73
CA GLU A 370 -31.43 7.19 17.31
C GLU A 370 -32.08 7.92 18.49
N ASN A 371 -31.45 9.01 18.95
CA ASN A 371 -31.93 9.84 20.06
C ASN A 371 -32.26 9.04 21.34
N GLY A 372 -31.43 8.05 21.70
CA GLY A 372 -31.62 7.22 22.89
C GLY A 372 -32.67 6.11 22.75
N LYS A 373 -33.19 5.88 21.54
CA LYS A 373 -34.09 4.78 21.20
C LYS A 373 -33.38 3.75 20.33
N VAL A 374 -33.34 2.51 20.80
CA VAL A 374 -32.74 1.37 20.09
C VAL A 374 -33.73 0.81 19.08
N ASP A 375 -33.29 0.56 17.85
CA ASP A 375 -34.07 -0.22 16.90
C ASP A 375 -33.99 -1.71 17.26
N ILE A 376 -35.13 -2.29 17.63
CA ILE A 376 -35.23 -3.69 18.06
C ILE A 376 -35.35 -4.64 16.85
N ASN A 377 -35.85 -4.14 15.72
CA ASN A 377 -36.23 -4.98 14.58
C ASN A 377 -35.12 -5.11 13.54
N GLU A 378 -34.28 -4.08 13.39
CA GLU A 378 -33.22 -4.04 12.40
C GLU A 378 -31.82 -4.10 13.04
N PHE A 379 -30.90 -4.83 12.39
CA PHE A 379 -29.48 -4.85 12.74
C PHE A 379 -28.62 -4.66 11.50
N GLY A 380 -27.59 -3.83 11.62
CA GLY A 380 -26.59 -3.58 10.59
C GLY A 380 -25.28 -4.30 10.94
N TYR A 381 -24.53 -4.75 9.93
CA TYR A 381 -23.18 -5.26 10.13
C TYR A 381 -22.19 -4.11 9.98
N LEU A 382 -21.27 -3.98 10.93
CA LEU A 382 -20.19 -2.99 10.86
C LEU A 382 -18.83 -3.71 10.80
N SER A 383 -18.00 -3.26 9.89
CA SER A 383 -16.58 -3.59 9.84
C SER A 383 -15.82 -2.90 10.98
N ALA A 384 -14.59 -3.36 11.26
CA ALA A 384 -13.76 -2.74 12.30
C ALA A 384 -13.48 -1.26 12.01
N GLU A 385 -13.42 -0.87 10.73
CA GLU A 385 -13.20 0.51 10.30
C GLU A 385 -14.46 1.39 10.50
N GLU A 386 -15.65 0.85 10.22
CA GLU A 386 -16.91 1.60 10.43
C GLU A 386 -17.28 1.75 11.91
N GLU A 387 -16.66 0.95 12.77
CA GLU A 387 -16.79 1.00 14.22
C GLU A 387 -15.88 2.08 14.86
N GLU A 388 -14.83 2.53 14.16
CA GLU A 388 -13.92 3.56 14.67
C GLU A 388 -14.67 4.88 14.94
N GLY A 389 -14.38 5.50 16.09
CA GLY A 389 -15.06 6.73 16.54
C GLY A 389 -16.55 6.59 16.90
N MET A 390 -17.12 5.37 16.87
CA MET A 390 -18.52 5.15 17.24
C MET A 390 -18.67 4.79 18.72
N LYS A 391 -19.70 5.31 19.38
CA LYS A 391 -20.04 4.96 20.78
C LYS A 391 -21.06 3.82 20.83
N ILE A 392 -20.61 2.67 21.32
CA ILE A 392 -21.40 1.42 21.33
C ILE A 392 -21.76 0.99 22.76
N ALA A 393 -23.04 0.85 23.05
CA ALA A 393 -23.53 0.37 24.34
C ALA A 393 -23.60 -1.16 24.42
N GLN A 394 -23.54 -1.69 25.65
CA GLN A 394 -23.60 -3.12 25.92
C GLN A 394 -24.98 -3.72 25.63
N ALA A 395 -25.03 -5.04 25.34
CA ALA A 395 -26.29 -5.73 25.02
C ALA A 395 -27.28 -5.81 26.19
N ASN A 396 -26.80 -5.71 27.43
CA ASN A 396 -27.55 -5.90 28.66
C ASN A 396 -28.10 -4.60 29.26
N ILE A 397 -28.07 -3.48 28.52
CA ILE A 397 -28.60 -2.21 28.99
C ILE A 397 -30.11 -2.31 29.28
N PRO A 398 -30.62 -1.69 30.36
CA PRO A 398 -32.05 -1.64 30.64
C PRO A 398 -32.80 -0.83 29.56
N LEU A 399 -33.74 -1.49 28.88
CA LEU A 399 -34.60 -0.89 27.86
C LEU A 399 -36.05 -0.93 28.31
N LYS A 400 -36.81 0.12 27.96
CA LYS A 400 -38.27 0.15 28.05
C LYS A 400 -38.89 -0.67 26.91
N GLU A 401 -40.19 -0.98 27.02
CA GLU A 401 -40.92 -1.77 26.00
C GLU A 401 -40.91 -1.12 24.61
N ASP A 402 -40.72 0.19 24.53
CA ASP A 402 -40.63 0.96 23.29
C ASP A 402 -39.21 0.99 22.69
N GLY A 403 -38.21 0.39 23.35
CA GLY A 403 -36.80 0.42 22.95
C GLY A 403 -36.02 1.63 23.46
N THR A 404 -36.62 2.48 24.29
CA THR A 404 -35.92 3.63 24.90
C THR A 404 -35.04 3.16 26.05
N ILE A 405 -33.82 3.70 26.13
CA ILE A 405 -32.89 3.41 27.23
C ILE A 405 -33.42 4.00 28.55
N ASP A 406 -33.50 3.18 29.61
CA ASP A 406 -34.12 3.58 30.88
C ASP A 406 -33.17 4.32 31.84
N THR A 407 -31.87 4.28 31.59
CA THR A 407 -30.84 4.86 32.47
C THR A 407 -30.33 6.22 31.97
N GLU A 408 -30.11 7.17 32.89
CA GLU A 408 -29.58 8.51 32.55
C GLU A 408 -28.10 8.51 32.10
N LYS A 409 -27.35 7.48 32.49
CA LYS A 409 -25.94 7.29 32.12
C LYS A 409 -25.70 5.84 31.71
N VAL A 410 -24.97 5.64 30.63
CA VAL A 410 -24.65 4.33 30.07
C VAL A 410 -23.15 4.25 29.84
N ILE A 411 -22.57 3.09 30.14
CA ILE A 411 -21.19 2.79 29.76
C ILE A 411 -21.20 2.45 28.27
N ALA A 412 -20.54 3.26 27.47
CA ALA A 412 -20.30 2.98 26.06
C ALA A 412 -18.84 2.55 25.87
N ARG A 413 -18.60 1.72 24.86
CA ARG A 413 -17.28 1.44 24.33
C ARG A 413 -17.00 2.40 23.20
N GLU A 414 -15.83 3.00 23.23
CA GLU A 414 -15.29 3.88 22.20
C GLU A 414 -13.84 3.43 21.98
N GLU A 415 -13.61 2.69 20.89
CA GLU A 415 -12.32 2.03 20.61
C GLU A 415 -11.83 1.14 21.76
N GLY A 416 -10.74 1.53 22.44
CA GLY A 416 -10.19 0.85 23.61
C GLY A 416 -10.68 1.39 24.95
N ASP A 417 -11.45 2.48 24.96
CA ASP A 417 -11.92 3.16 26.16
C ASP A 417 -13.39 2.88 26.47
N PHE A 418 -13.78 3.11 27.74
CA PHE A 418 -15.12 2.85 28.25
C PHE A 418 -15.74 4.09 28.91
N PRO A 419 -16.04 5.16 28.16
CA PRO A 419 -16.63 6.38 28.70
C PRO A 419 -18.07 6.16 29.20
N VAL A 420 -18.45 6.94 30.22
CA VAL A 420 -19.83 7.01 30.72
C VAL A 420 -20.52 8.19 30.06
N VAL A 421 -21.48 7.90 29.19
CA VAL A 421 -22.14 8.89 28.31
C VAL A 421 -23.64 8.93 28.52
N SER A 422 -24.26 9.99 28.00
CA SER A 422 -25.72 10.11 27.94
C SER A 422 -26.32 9.18 26.88
N PRO A 423 -27.55 8.66 27.05
CA PRO A 423 -28.23 7.83 26.03
C PRO A 423 -28.33 8.48 24.64
N SER A 424 -28.35 9.80 24.57
CA SER A 424 -28.39 10.56 23.31
C SER A 424 -27.10 10.50 22.50
N GLU A 425 -25.96 10.21 23.13
CA GLU A 425 -24.66 10.10 22.45
C GLU A 425 -24.38 8.70 21.91
N ILE A 426 -25.18 7.71 22.30
CA ILE A 426 -25.02 6.32 21.86
C ILE A 426 -25.53 6.20 20.43
N GLN A 427 -24.71 5.61 19.56
CA GLN A 427 -25.03 5.41 18.15
C GLN A 427 -25.43 3.96 17.85
N TYR A 428 -24.85 3.01 18.58
CA TYR A 428 -25.09 1.59 18.38
C TYR A 428 -25.18 0.83 19.70
N THR A 429 -25.82 -0.34 19.67
CA THR A 429 -25.88 -1.29 20.77
C THR A 429 -25.61 -2.69 20.26
N ASP A 430 -24.93 -3.47 21.07
CA ASP A 430 -24.70 -4.90 20.84
C ASP A 430 -26.01 -5.68 20.63
N VAL A 431 -26.00 -6.70 19.76
CA VAL A 431 -27.21 -7.50 19.50
C VAL A 431 -27.45 -8.52 20.61
N ALA A 432 -26.40 -9.12 21.14
CA ALA A 432 -26.49 -10.17 22.15
C ALA A 432 -25.25 -10.22 23.06
N PRO A 433 -25.38 -10.59 24.35
CA PRO A 433 -24.24 -10.66 25.27
C PRO A 433 -23.17 -11.68 24.86
N ASN A 434 -23.56 -12.78 24.21
CA ASN A 434 -22.64 -13.83 23.77
C ASN A 434 -21.93 -13.53 22.44
N GLN A 435 -22.14 -12.34 21.85
CA GLN A 435 -21.52 -11.98 20.57
C GLN A 435 -19.99 -11.92 20.62
N ILE A 436 -19.43 -11.63 21.80
CA ILE A 436 -17.98 -11.57 22.04
C ILE A 436 -17.32 -12.95 21.98
N ALA A 437 -18.08 -14.01 22.23
CA ALA A 437 -17.56 -15.37 22.33
C ALA A 437 -17.62 -16.12 20.98
N SER A 438 -16.93 -17.25 20.91
CA SER A 438 -17.11 -18.25 19.86
C SER A 438 -18.24 -19.22 20.23
N ILE A 439 -18.62 -20.08 19.28
CA ILE A 439 -19.65 -21.10 19.49
C ILE A 439 -19.31 -22.00 20.70
N SER A 440 -18.06 -22.46 20.79
CA SER A 440 -17.60 -23.33 21.88
C SER A 440 -17.65 -22.63 23.24
N ALA A 441 -17.16 -21.39 23.33
CA ALA A 441 -17.15 -20.62 24.57
C ALA A 441 -18.54 -20.08 24.96
N SER A 442 -19.52 -20.09 24.05
CA SER A 442 -20.90 -19.67 24.30
C SER A 442 -21.82 -20.78 24.82
N LEU A 443 -21.35 -22.03 24.76
CA LEU A 443 -22.02 -23.21 25.32
C LEU A 443 -21.53 -23.45 26.75
#